data_AF-S7S0K8-F1
#
_entry.id   AF-S7S0K8-F1
#
_cell.length_a   1.000
_cell.length_b   1.000
_cell.length_c   1.000
_cell.angle_alpha   90.00
_cell.angle_beta   90.00
_cell.angle_gamma   90.00
#
_symmetry.space_group_name_H-M   'P 1'
#
loop_
_entity.id
_entity.type
_entity.pdbx_description
1 polymer ?
#
loop_
_entity_poly.entity_id
_entity_poly.type
_entity_poly.pdbx_seq_one_letter_code
_entity_poly.pdbx_strand_id
1 'polypeptide(L)' 'SCEPLLAALKECILRSDCVSKQGLLPSECLKHHADELPEECQSLRQATFECKRGMLDMRKRFRGNS' A
#
# COMPACT_ATOMS: atom_id res chain seq x y z
N SER A 1 1.07 10.33 -9.51
CA SER A 1 0.69 8.90 -9.52
C SER A 1 1.43 8.13 -8.46
N CYS A 2 0.74 7.25 -7.72
CA CYS A 2 1.32 6.35 -6.71
C CYS A 2 1.72 4.97 -7.29
N GLU A 3 1.74 4.85 -8.61
CA GLU A 3 2.12 3.63 -9.34
C GLU A 3 3.45 3.00 -8.92
N PRO A 4 4.56 3.75 -8.74
CA PRO A 4 5.82 3.12 -8.34
C PRO A 4 5.76 2.50 -6.94
N LEU A 5 5.04 3.14 -6.00
CA LEU A 5 4.81 2.58 -4.66
C LEU A 5 3.94 1.31 -4.72
N LEU A 6 2.91 1.33 -5.57
CA LEU A 6 2.04 0.17 -5.81
C LEU A 6 2.78 -1.00 -6.45
N ALA A 7 3.69 -0.73 -7.38
CA ALA A 7 4.54 -1.73 -8.02
C ALA A 7 5.52 -2.35 -7.02
N ALA A 8 6.22 -1.52 -6.24
CA ALA A 8 7.13 -1.97 -5.19
C ALA A 8 6.40 -2.80 -4.13
N LEU A 9 5.21 -2.36 -3.69
CA LEU A 9 4.39 -3.09 -2.74
C LEU A 9 3.98 -4.47 -3.29
N LYS A 10 3.55 -4.54 -4.56
CA LYS A 10 3.24 -5.82 -5.21
C LYS A 10 4.44 -6.75 -5.27
N GLU A 11 5.61 -6.24 -5.66
CA GLU A 11 6.84 -7.03 -5.76
C GLU A 11 7.26 -7.59 -4.39
N CYS A 12 7.15 -6.76 -3.34
CA CYS A 12 7.41 -7.15 -1.97
C CYS A 12 6.48 -8.29 -1.53
N ILE A 13 5.17 -8.15 -1.76
CA ILE A 13 4.16 -9.17 -1.40
C ILE A 13 4.31 -10.46 -2.23
N LEU A 14 4.68 -10.35 -3.51
CA LEU A 14 4.98 -11.50 -4.38
C LEU A 14 6.19 -12.30 -3.90
N ARG A 15 7.20 -11.62 -3.34
CA ARG A 15 8.36 -12.27 -2.70
C ARG A 15 8.07 -12.79 -1.30
N SER A 16 7.01 -12.32 -0.66
CA SER A 16 6.65 -12.68 0.71
C SER A 16 6.02 -14.07 0.79
N ASP A 17 6.14 -14.69 1.97
CA ASP A 17 5.54 -15.99 2.27
C ASP A 17 4.01 -16.01 2.08
N CYS A 18 3.29 -14.91 2.23
CA CYS A 18 1.83 -14.95 2.08
C CYS A 18 1.39 -15.35 0.65
N VAL A 19 2.02 -14.82 -0.40
CA VAL A 19 1.70 -15.25 -1.77
C VAL A 19 2.47 -16.52 -2.11
N SER A 20 3.75 -16.61 -1.73
CA SER A 20 4.61 -17.71 -2.13
C SER A 20 4.32 -19.04 -1.39
N LYS A 21 3.92 -19.00 -0.11
CA LYS A 21 3.53 -20.20 0.65
C LYS A 21 2.03 -20.44 0.67
N GLN A 22 1.21 -19.41 0.88
CA GLN A 22 -0.23 -19.60 1.06
C GLN A 22 -1.01 -19.55 -0.27
N GLY A 23 -0.42 -19.02 -1.35
CA GLY A 23 -1.09 -18.90 -2.65
C GLY A 23 -2.27 -17.94 -2.64
N LEU A 24 -2.35 -17.05 -1.64
CA LEU A 24 -3.42 -16.09 -1.47
C LEU A 24 -3.23 -14.88 -2.39
N LEU A 25 -4.33 -14.17 -2.65
CA LEU A 25 -4.25 -12.93 -3.41
C LEU A 25 -3.49 -11.86 -2.59
N PRO A 26 -2.71 -10.98 -3.24
CA PRO A 26 -1.99 -9.90 -2.56
C PRO A 26 -2.90 -9.00 -1.71
N SER A 27 -4.15 -8.81 -2.15
CA SER A 27 -5.17 -8.06 -1.41
C SER A 27 -5.63 -8.74 -0.13
N GLU A 28 -5.69 -10.07 -0.12
CA GLU A 28 -6.01 -10.86 1.08
C GLU A 28 -4.83 -10.88 2.05
N CYS A 29 -3.61 -11.03 1.53
CA CYS A 29 -2.39 -10.89 2.33
C CYS A 29 -2.31 -9.55 3.05
N LEU A 30 -2.66 -8.45 2.39
CA LEU A 30 -2.66 -7.12 2.99
C LEU A 30 -3.78 -6.91 4.03
N LYS A 31 -4.88 -7.67 3.95
CA LYS A 31 -6.02 -7.56 4.86
C LYS A 31 -5.90 -8.47 6.08
N HIS A 32 -5.52 -9.72 5.86
CA HIS A 32 -5.59 -10.78 6.86
C HIS A 32 -4.22 -11.20 7.40
N HIS A 33 -3.15 -10.99 6.63
CA HIS A 33 -1.80 -11.46 6.95
C HIS A 33 -0.79 -10.30 6.97
N ALA A 34 -1.26 -9.10 7.31
CA ALA A 34 -0.43 -7.90 7.34
C ALA A 34 0.73 -8.02 8.34
N ASP A 35 0.47 -8.69 9.45
CA ASP A 35 1.42 -8.91 10.54
C ASP A 35 2.48 -9.97 10.21
N GLU A 36 2.19 -10.88 9.28
CA GLU A 36 3.14 -11.90 8.79
C GLU A 36 4.05 -11.37 7.67
N LEU A 37 3.76 -10.17 7.15
CA LEU A 37 4.58 -9.53 6.12
C LEU A 37 5.83 -8.88 6.75
N PRO A 38 6.97 -8.92 6.05
CA PRO A 38 8.18 -8.23 6.50
C PRO A 38 7.95 -6.73 6.61
N GLU A 39 8.69 -6.09 7.53
CA GLU A 39 8.59 -4.66 7.83
C GLU A 39 8.69 -3.78 6.56
N GLU A 40 9.52 -4.19 5.60
CA GLU A 40 9.66 -3.51 4.30
C GLU A 40 8.32 -3.41 3.53
N CYS A 41 7.53 -4.50 3.50
CA CYS A 41 6.21 -4.48 2.86
C CYS A 41 5.21 -3.62 3.66
N GLN A 42 5.34 -3.56 4.99
CA GLN A 42 4.49 -2.73 5.83
C GLN A 42 4.78 -1.24 5.61
N SER A 43 6.05 -0.84 5.50
CA SER A 43 6.45 0.52 5.15
C SER A 43 5.94 0.92 3.77
N LEU A 44 6.07 0.05 2.76
CA LEU A 44 5.54 0.30 1.42
C LEU A 44 4.01 0.44 1.43
N ARG A 45 3.30 -0.35 2.23
CA ARG A 45 1.84 -0.23 2.40
C ARG A 45 1.47 1.14 2.94
N GLN A 46 2.17 1.59 3.98
CA GLN A 46 1.94 2.89 4.60
C GLN A 46 2.22 4.03 3.62
N ALA A 47 3.36 4.01 2.93
CA ALA A 47 3.72 4.99 1.91
C ALA A 47 2.70 5.03 0.76
N THR A 48 2.21 3.88 0.31
CA THR A 48 1.18 3.80 -0.74
C THR A 48 -0.15 4.39 -0.25
N PHE A 49 -0.51 4.13 1.02
CA PHE A 49 -1.71 4.67 1.64
C PHE A 49 -1.62 6.19 1.79
N GLU A 50 -0.49 6.71 2.25
CA GLU A 50 -0.23 8.15 2.37
C GLU A 50 -0.25 8.85 1.02
N CYS A 51 0.38 8.25 -0.01
CA CYS A 51 0.35 8.79 -1.35
C CYS A 51 -1.08 8.85 -1.91
N LYS A 52 -1.86 7.78 -1.73
CA LYS A 52 -3.25 7.71 -2.20
C LYS A 52 -4.16 8.67 -1.40
N ARG A 53 -3.93 8.79 -0.10
CA ARG A 53 -4.62 9.75 0.78
C ARG A 53 -4.31 11.17 0.35
N GLY A 54 -3.05 11.51 0.10
CA GLY A 54 -2.62 12.83 -0.38
C GLY A 54 -3.19 13.20 -1.75
N MET A 55 -3.44 12.22 -2.62
CA MET A 55 -4.16 12.46 -3.89
C MET A 55 -5.66 12.69 -3.72
N LEU A 56 -6.30 12.00 -2.77
CA LEU A 56 -7.70 12.22 -2.43
C LEU A 56 -7.93 13.53 -1.65
N ASP A 57 -6.98 13.93 -0.80
CA ASP A 57 -7.05 15.13 0.05
C ASP A 57 -6.61 16.44 -0.64
N MET A 58 -6.58 16.48 -1.98
CA MET A 58 -6.48 17.75 -2.72
C MET A 58 -7.82 18.52 -2.76
N ARG A 59 -8.92 17.89 -2.31
CA ARG A 59 -10.28 18.45 -2.40
C ARG A 59 -10.62 19.50 -1.33
N LYS A 60 -9.68 19.86 -0.45
CA LYS A 60 -9.85 20.92 0.57
C LYS A 60 -8.93 22.15 0.41
N ARG A 61 -8.31 22.36 -0.75
CA ARG A 61 -7.53 23.60 -1.02
C ARG A 61 -8.28 24.69 -1.80
N PHE A 62 -9.60 24.57 -1.99
CA PHE A 62 -10.44 25.58 -2.66
C PHE A 62 -11.54 26.19 -1.78
N ARG A 63 -11.28 26.44 -0.49
CA ARG A 63 -12.13 27.37 0.28
C ARG A 63 -11.30 28.38 1.07
N GLY A 64 -11.17 29.55 0.45
CA GLY A 64 -11.13 30.85 1.14
C GLY A 64 -9.77 31.31 1.64
N ASN A 65 -8.97 31.91 0.76
CA ASN A 65 -8.25 33.11 1.17
C ASN A 65 -9.08 34.30 0.70
N SER A 66 -9.94 34.82 1.58
CA SER A 66 -10.52 36.17 1.52
C SER A 66 -9.88 37.00 2.61
#